data_AF-A0A5E7FNB3-F1
#
_entry.id   AF-A0A5E7FNB3-F1
#
_cell.length_a   1.000
_cell.length_b   1.000
_cell.length_c   1.000
_cell.angle_alpha   90.00
_cell.angle_beta   90.00
_cell.angle_gamma   90.00
#
_symmetry.space_group_name_H-M   'P 1'
#
loop_
_entity.id
_entity.type
_entity.pdbx_description
1 polymer ?
#
loop_
_entity_poly.entity_id
_entity_poly.type
_entity_poly.pdbx_seq_one_letter_code
_entity_poly.pdbx_strand_id
1 'polypeptide(L)'
;MAALNEREGFLIVTLDEISQLFYGAGEEIPSWSGSQEDLISLAGRSFPGKPFCIVRQWILIDLIVTPEENEKLTKLGLLPATLFGRFEPTMWARSNFGKSFTEGCFFETKDTVYLLLGSGLRK
;
A
#
# COMPACT_ATOMS: atom_id res chain seq x y z
N MET A 1 -8.91 -12.55 22.25
CA MET A 1 -10.12 -11.72 22.44
C MET A 1 -9.64 -10.30 22.70
N ALA A 2 -9.35 -9.55 21.64
CA ALA A 2 -8.99 -8.13 21.77
C ALA A 2 -10.29 -7.35 22.00
N ALA A 3 -10.33 -6.58 23.08
CA ALA A 3 -11.48 -5.74 23.42
C ALA A 3 -11.54 -4.57 22.44
N LEU A 4 -12.53 -4.58 21.55
CA LEU A 4 -12.91 -3.42 20.76
C LEU A 4 -13.61 -2.45 21.71
N ASN A 5 -12.91 -1.38 22.08
CA ASN A 5 -13.43 -0.35 22.98
C ASN A 5 -14.33 0.59 22.18
N GLU A 6 -15.65 0.38 22.28
CA GLU A 6 -16.66 1.25 21.70
C GLU A 6 -16.78 2.54 22.53
N ARG A 7 -16.08 3.60 22.11
CA ARG A 7 -16.35 4.98 22.56
C ARG A 7 -16.40 5.88 21.33
N GLU A 8 -17.55 6.50 21.10
CA GLU A 8 -17.74 7.56 20.11
C GLU A 8 -16.63 8.62 20.22
N GLY A 9 -15.88 8.83 19.14
CA GLY A 9 -15.26 10.13 18.86
C GLY A 9 -13.73 10.26 18.83
N PHE A 10 -12.94 9.18 18.85
CA PHE A 10 -11.62 9.05 18.19
C PHE A 10 -11.08 7.64 18.49
N LEU A 11 -10.74 6.86 17.47
CA LEU A 11 -9.89 5.68 17.69
C LEU A 11 -8.51 6.18 18.12
N ILE A 12 -8.23 6.14 19.43
CA ILE A 12 -6.89 6.42 19.94
C ILE A 12 -6.05 5.19 19.65
N VAL A 13 -5.17 5.30 18.65
CA VAL A 13 -4.16 4.28 18.36
C VAL A 13 -2.96 4.54 19.25
N THR A 14 -2.47 3.49 19.91
CA THR A 14 -1.29 3.54 20.77
C THR A 14 0.00 3.61 19.95
N LEU A 15 1.06 4.12 20.56
CA LEU A 15 2.38 4.12 19.93
C LEU A 15 2.88 2.70 19.63
N ASP A 16 2.53 1.71 20.48
CA ASP A 16 2.88 0.31 20.23
C ASP A 16 2.17 -0.21 18.98
N GLU A 17 0.87 0.04 18.82
CA GLU A 17 0.13 -0.35 17.61
C GLU A 17 0.72 0.28 16.33
N ILE A 18 1.08 1.56 16.38
CA ILE A 18 1.78 2.23 15.27
C ILE A 18 3.16 1.62 15.03
N SER A 19 3.90 1.30 16.09
CA SER A 19 5.20 0.63 15.98
C SER A 19 5.07 -0.76 15.36
N GLN A 20 4.06 -1.54 15.74
CA GLN A 20 3.81 -2.86 15.16
C GLN A 20 3.42 -2.78 13.68
N LEU A 21 2.69 -1.74 13.28
CA LEU A 21 2.38 -1.49 11.87
C LEU A 21 3.65 -1.31 11.03
N PHE A 22 4.59 -0.47 11.48
CA PHE A 22 5.79 -0.15 10.69
C PHE A 22 6.98 -1.10 10.90
N TYR A 23 7.12 -1.68 12.08
CA TYR A 23 8.31 -2.45 12.48
C TYR A 23 8.01 -3.88 12.95
N GLY A 24 6.73 -4.21 13.21
CA GLY A 24 6.33 -5.56 13.61
C GLY A 24 6.46 -6.57 12.47
N ALA A 25 6.13 -7.83 12.75
CA ALA A 25 6.02 -8.86 11.72
C ALA A 25 4.83 -8.58 10.76
N GLY A 26 4.96 -9.01 9.51
CA GLY A 26 3.90 -8.97 8.50
C GLY A 26 4.05 -10.17 7.56
N GLU A 27 3.08 -10.37 6.66
CA GLU A 27 3.21 -11.38 5.62
C GLU A 27 4.22 -10.88 4.57
N GLU A 28 5.29 -11.63 4.33
CA GLU A 28 6.22 -11.27 3.25
C GLU A 28 5.52 -11.48 1.89
N ILE A 29 5.48 -10.44 1.07
CA ILE A 29 5.00 -10.52 -0.30
C ILE A 29 6.22 -10.53 -1.23
N PRO A 30 6.47 -11.65 -1.93
CA PRO A 30 7.40 -11.66 -3.05
C PRO A 30 6.91 -10.70 -4.14
N SER A 31 7.82 -9.87 -4.64
CA SER A 31 7.52 -8.90 -5.69
C SER A 31 8.63 -8.92 -6.75
N TRP A 32 8.84 -7.81 -7.46
CA TRP A 32 9.78 -7.78 -8.57
C TRP A 32 11.22 -7.99 -8.10
N SER A 33 11.82 -9.10 -8.55
CA SER A 33 13.22 -9.47 -8.29
C SER A 33 14.16 -9.21 -9.48
N GLY A 34 13.62 -8.77 -10.62
CA GLY A 34 14.37 -8.43 -11.82
C GLY A 34 14.99 -7.02 -11.76
N SER A 35 15.50 -6.55 -12.90
CA SER A 35 16.08 -5.21 -13.00
C SER A 35 15.02 -4.11 -12.87
N GLN A 36 15.45 -2.94 -12.40
CA GLN A 36 14.57 -1.77 -12.33
C GLN A 36 14.10 -1.31 -13.72
N GLU A 37 14.95 -1.43 -14.74
CA GLU A 37 14.66 -1.05 -16.12
C GLU A 37 13.57 -1.94 -16.74
N ASP A 38 13.59 -3.25 -16.44
CA ASP A 38 12.57 -4.18 -16.88
C ASP A 38 11.22 -3.87 -16.24
N LEU A 39 11.22 -3.51 -14.95
CA LEU A 39 10.01 -3.13 -14.21
C LEU A 39 9.39 -1.84 -14.77
N ILE A 40 10.22 -0.84 -15.07
CA ILE A 40 9.78 0.40 -15.74
C ILE A 40 9.20 0.08 -17.13
N SER A 41 9.87 -0.78 -17.89
CA SER A 41 9.42 -1.19 -19.22
C SER A 41 8.08 -1.94 -19.18
N LEU A 42 7.88 -2.80 -18.18
CA LEU A 42 6.62 -3.48 -17.94
C LEU A 42 5.52 -2.49 -17.55
N ALA A 43 5.80 -1.57 -16.62
CA ALA A 43 4.86 -0.53 -16.24
C ALA A 43 4.42 0.35 -17.43
N GLY A 44 5.35 0.70 -18.33
CA GLY A 44 5.05 1.46 -19.54
C GLY A 44 4.10 0.74 -20.51
N ARG A 45 4.09 -0.60 -20.51
CA ARG A 45 3.15 -1.40 -21.28
C ARG A 45 1.80 -1.57 -20.57
N SER A 46 1.82 -1.81 -19.26
CA SER A 46 0.61 -2.07 -18.47
C SER A 46 -0.19 -0.80 -18.16
N PHE A 47 0.48 0.35 -18.03
CA PHE A 47 -0.11 1.64 -17.65
C PHE A 47 0.38 2.78 -18.57
N PRO A 48 0.06 2.75 -19.87
CA PRO A 48 0.62 3.70 -20.83
C PRO A 48 0.29 5.16 -20.47
N GLY A 49 1.34 5.98 -20.34
CA GLY A 49 1.22 7.41 -20.04
C GLY A 49 0.91 7.77 -18.59
N LYS A 50 0.76 6.78 -17.70
CA LYS A 50 0.47 7.04 -16.29
C LYS A 50 1.78 7.32 -15.52
N PRO A 51 1.83 8.37 -14.67
CA PRO A 51 2.97 8.60 -13.79
C PRO A 51 3.27 7.40 -12.90
N PHE A 52 4.54 7.14 -12.65
CA PHE A 52 4.94 6.07 -11.74
C PHE A 52 6.03 6.51 -10.75
N CYS A 53 6.10 5.81 -9.62
CA CYS A 53 7.14 5.94 -8.61
C CYS A 53 7.73 4.56 -8.31
N ILE A 54 9.04 4.43 -8.25
CA ILE A 54 9.69 3.18 -7.83
C ILE A 54 9.82 3.19 -6.32
N VAL A 55 9.42 2.11 -5.66
CA VAL A 55 9.39 2.02 -4.21
C VAL A 55 10.15 0.80 -3.75
N ARG A 56 11.01 0.99 -2.76
CA ARG A 56 11.72 -0.06 -2.03
C ARG A 56 11.26 -0.06 -0.58
N GLN A 57 11.53 -1.13 0.16
CA GLN A 57 11.19 -1.23 1.59
C GLN A 57 9.73 -0.85 1.83
N TRP A 58 8.83 -1.49 1.10
CA TRP A 58 7.43 -1.10 1.04
C TRP A 58 6.55 -2.02 1.90
N ILE A 59 5.44 -1.46 2.34
CA ILE A 59 4.42 -2.09 3.16
C ILE A 59 3.08 -1.82 2.49
N LEU A 60 2.38 -2.88 2.09
CA LEU A 60 0.97 -2.83 1.72
C LEU A 60 0.14 -2.94 3.00
N ILE A 61 -0.60 -1.90 3.32
CA ILE A 61 -1.41 -1.81 4.54
C ILE A 61 -2.87 -1.98 4.15
N ASP A 62 -3.48 -3.08 4.59
CA ASP A 62 -4.91 -3.29 4.53
C ASP A 62 -5.57 -2.50 5.67
N LEU A 63 -6.57 -1.69 5.31
CA LEU A 63 -7.23 -0.80 6.24
C LEU A 63 -8.48 -1.48 6.80
N ILE A 64 -8.59 -1.44 8.13
CA ILE A 64 -9.83 -1.81 8.81
C ILE A 64 -10.81 -0.67 8.61
N VAL A 65 -11.83 -0.91 7.80
CA VAL A 65 -12.88 0.05 7.46
C VAL A 65 -14.24 -0.46 7.89
N THR A 66 -15.14 0.45 8.25
CA THR A 66 -16.55 0.12 8.49
C THR A 66 -17.24 -0.35 7.21
N PRO A 67 -18.37 -1.07 7.30
CA PRO A 67 -19.14 -1.47 6.12
C PRO A 67 -19.53 -0.29 5.23
N GLU A 68 -19.89 0.86 5.81
CA GLU A 68 -20.27 2.07 5.07
C GLU A 68 -19.07 2.67 4.32
N GLU A 69 -17.90 2.74 4.96
CA GLU A 69 -16.67 3.19 4.30
C GLU A 69 -16.24 2.25 3.18
N ASN A 70 -16.34 0.93 3.41
CA ASN A 70 -16.04 -0.06 2.38
C ASN A 70 -16.99 0.06 1.18
N GLU A 71 -18.28 0.30 1.40
CA GLU A 71 -19.25 0.54 0.34
C GLU A 71 -18.88 1.80 -0.47
N LYS A 72 -18.49 2.88 0.21
CA LYS A 72 -18.03 4.13 -0.45
C LYS A 72 -16.78 3.87 -1.30
N LEU A 73 -15.77 3.18 -0.77
CA LEU A 73 -14.55 2.84 -1.51
C LEU A 73 -14.87 1.97 -2.72
N THR A 74 -15.70 0.93 -2.55
CA THR A 74 -16.11 0.03 -3.63
C THR A 74 -16.83 0.78 -4.74
N LYS A 75 -17.75 1.71 -4.41
CA LYS A 75 -18.44 2.56 -5.39
C LYS A 75 -17.48 3.46 -6.19
N LEU A 76 -16.36 3.84 -5.59
CA LEU A 76 -15.29 4.60 -6.24
C LEU A 76 -14.28 3.73 -6.99
N GLY A 77 -14.43 2.39 -6.95
CA GLY A 77 -13.47 1.45 -7.53
C GLY A 77 -12.13 1.45 -6.79
N LEU A 78 -12.14 1.72 -5.49
CA LEU A 78 -10.96 1.77 -4.63
C LEU A 78 -10.92 0.57 -3.69
N LEU A 79 -9.71 0.13 -3.40
CA LEU A 79 -9.36 -0.85 -2.39
C LEU A 79 -9.25 -0.17 -1.03
N PRO A 80 -9.68 -0.82 0.06
CA PRO A 80 -9.38 -0.39 1.43
C PRO A 80 -7.92 -0.72 1.77
N ALA A 81 -6.97 -0.24 0.97
CA ALA A 81 -5.55 -0.48 1.14
C ALA A 81 -4.75 0.77 0.75
N THR A 82 -3.63 0.99 1.44
CA THR A 82 -2.66 2.03 1.12
C THR A 82 -1.26 1.44 1.09
N LEU A 83 -0.36 2.07 0.35
CA LEU A 83 1.05 1.72 0.31
C LEU A 83 1.83 2.72 1.18
N PHE A 84 2.78 2.21 1.94
CA PHE A 84 3.84 2.99 2.57
C PHE A 84 5.18 2.48 2.09
N GLY A 85 6.10 3.35 1.71
CA GLY A 85 7.43 2.89 1.30
C GLY A 85 8.38 4.00 0.93
N ARG A 86 9.60 3.60 0.56
CA ARG A 86 10.71 4.50 0.29
C ARG A 86 10.89 4.70 -1.21
N PHE A 87 10.65 5.92 -1.67
CA PHE A 87 10.77 6.32 -3.08
C PHE A 87 12.17 6.87 -3.42
N GLU A 88 12.84 7.50 -2.45
CA GLU A 88 14.22 7.96 -2.56
C GLU A 88 15.00 7.57 -1.30
N PRO A 89 16.35 7.57 -1.31
CA PRO A 89 17.14 7.20 -0.16
C PRO A 89 16.77 7.94 1.14
N THR A 90 16.17 9.12 1.08
CA THR A 90 15.78 9.86 2.29
C THR A 90 14.28 10.12 2.40
N MET A 91 13.46 9.65 1.44
CA MET A 91 12.04 9.99 1.40
C MET A 91 11.14 8.77 1.50
N TRP A 92 10.30 8.80 2.54
CA TRP A 92 9.20 7.89 2.74
C TRP A 92 7.90 8.56 2.32
N ALA A 93 7.05 7.81 1.64
CA ALA A 93 5.75 8.30 1.21
C ALA A 93 4.67 7.29 1.55
N ARG A 94 3.50 7.81 1.91
CA ARG A 94 2.25 7.07 1.93
C ARG A 94 1.49 7.42 0.66
N SER A 95 0.94 6.42 -0.02
CA SER A 95 0.08 6.62 -1.18
C SER A 95 -1.35 7.02 -0.78
N ASN A 96 -2.18 7.32 -1.78
CA ASN A 96 -3.64 7.32 -1.62
C ASN A 96 -4.19 5.88 -1.62
N PHE A 97 -5.50 5.74 -1.44
CA PHE A 97 -6.14 4.42 -1.57
C PHE A 97 -5.82 3.77 -2.91
N GLY A 98 -5.54 2.48 -2.85
CA GLY A 98 -5.33 1.66 -4.04
C GLY A 98 -6.58 1.63 -4.91
N LYS A 99 -6.39 1.56 -6.21
CA LYS A 99 -7.41 1.21 -7.20
C LYS A 99 -7.24 -0.26 -7.59
N SER A 100 -5.99 -0.72 -7.71
CA SER A 100 -5.67 -2.12 -7.97
C SER A 100 -4.30 -2.50 -7.38
N PHE A 101 -4.13 -3.78 -7.07
CA PHE A 101 -2.83 -4.38 -6.76
C PHE A 101 -2.65 -5.60 -7.66
N THR A 102 -1.75 -5.51 -8.63
CA THR A 102 -1.63 -6.49 -9.72
C THR A 102 -0.20 -6.98 -9.88
N GLU A 103 -0.06 -8.22 -10.34
CA GLU A 103 1.24 -8.86 -10.65
C GLU A 103 2.24 -8.88 -9.46
N GLY A 104 1.74 -8.67 -8.24
CA GLY A 104 2.57 -8.57 -7.02
C GLY A 104 3.52 -7.37 -6.98
N CYS A 105 3.59 -6.55 -8.03
CA CYS A 105 4.59 -5.48 -8.18
C CYS A 105 4.02 -4.13 -8.60
N PHE A 106 2.71 -4.04 -8.86
CA PHE A 106 2.05 -2.78 -9.19
C PHE A 106 0.96 -2.47 -8.18
N PHE A 107 1.15 -1.38 -7.44
CA PHE A 107 0.09 -0.78 -6.65
C PHE A 107 -0.40 0.48 -7.37
N GLU A 108 -1.56 0.40 -8.00
CA GLU A 108 -2.16 1.50 -8.76
C GLU A 108 -3.01 2.36 -7.83
N THR A 109 -2.84 3.67 -7.86
CA THR A 109 -3.81 4.66 -7.33
C THR A 109 -4.50 5.37 -8.50
N LYS A 110 -5.40 6.32 -8.23
CA LYS A 110 -6.06 7.10 -9.29
C LYS A 110 -5.06 7.70 -10.30
N ASP A 111 -4.03 8.38 -9.79
CA ASP A 111 -3.14 9.21 -10.61
C ASP A 111 -1.72 8.65 -10.77
N THR A 112 -1.32 7.69 -9.93
CA THR A 112 0.07 7.17 -9.91
C THR A 112 0.10 5.65 -9.78
N VAL A 113 1.06 5.00 -10.43
CA VAL A 113 1.39 3.58 -10.19
C VAL A 113 2.69 3.48 -9.39
N TYR A 114 2.66 2.74 -8.29
CA TYR A 114 3.85 2.47 -7.50
C TYR A 114 4.43 1.14 -7.93
N LEU A 115 5.68 1.17 -8.40
CA LEU A 115 6.43 0.01 -8.87
C LEU A 115 7.22 -0.55 -7.70
N LEU A 116 6.83 -1.72 -7.23
CA LEU A 116 7.35 -2.32 -6.01
C LEU A 116 8.57 -3.16 -6.33
N LEU A 117 9.73 -2.75 -5.81
CA LEU A 117 11.01 -3.36 -6.13
C LEU A 117 11.59 -4.08 -4.90
N GLY A 118 11.84 -5.38 -5.05
CA GLY A 118 12.16 -6.30 -3.96
C GLY A 118 10.94 -6.70 -3.13
N SER A 119 11.10 -7.71 -2.27
CA SER A 119 10.04 -8.14 -1.34
C SER A 119 9.56 -6.99 -0.46
N GLY A 120 8.29 -7.05 -0.07
CA GLY A 120 7.67 -6.15 0.89
C GLY A 120 6.86 -6.90 1.94
N LEU A 121 6.15 -6.15 2.76
CA LEU A 121 5.28 -6.70 3.80
C LEU A 121 3.82 -6.35 3.55
N ARG A 122 2.92 -7.27 3.87
CA ARG A 122 1.51 -7.00 4.06
C ARG A 122 1.19 -6.85 5.55
N LYS A 123 0.41 -5.83 5.88
CA LYS A 123 -0.04 -5.49 7.22
C LYS A 123 -1.55 -5.37 7.26
#